data_AF-D8J9P8-F1
#
_entry.id   AF-D8J9P8-F1
#
_cell.length_a   1.000
_cell.length_b   1.000
_cell.length_c   1.000
_cell.angle_alpha   90.00
_cell.angle_beta   90.00
_cell.angle_gamma   90.00
#
_symmetry.space_group_name_H-M   'P 1'
#
loop_
_entity.id
_entity.type
_entity.pdbx_description
1 polymer ?
#
loop_
_entity_poly.entity_id
_entity_poly.type
_entity_poly.pdbx_seq_one_letter_code
_entity_poly.pdbx_strand_id
1 'polypeptide(L)'
;MRAGEDRYGEARYGGDEGYQPSTEYPFDIGLVAGDARVGAAAVGESGHASMQGRITAIATLEGETDVVGNSRGATLAAQYPDLIGTVSPTRDSISERERLESYLKAPFRTPRLTDGTYEATEFGALVGMFSEMAQAMVSMRNEMLAERYVDLARGRQLDRIGALVLTPRRQDERDDPYRIRIKAEFLKRVSGGTIDEIRQMLAVLLDTDREQIRISEPFDLVPATMVVDFDAPLLDQAPVEREELREYVLGAAAAGVEVELTIEDPFRHRPASDDDPTLHTRGYNEAPYKSRYNR
;
A
#
# COMPACT_ATOMS: atom_id res chain seq x y z
N MET A 1 27.54 -7.70 -75.11
CA MET A 1 28.71 -7.62 -74.21
C MET A 1 28.83 -6.21 -73.67
N ARG A 2 28.32 -5.97 -72.45
CA ARG A 2 28.60 -4.79 -71.63
C ARG A 2 28.54 -5.24 -70.18
N ALA A 3 29.67 -5.16 -69.51
CA ALA A 3 29.84 -5.49 -68.10
C ALA A 3 29.13 -4.42 -67.26
N GLY A 4 28.27 -4.85 -66.34
CA GLY A 4 27.71 -4.03 -65.27
C GLY A 4 28.38 -4.46 -63.97
N GLU A 5 29.10 -3.53 -63.35
CA GLU A 5 29.86 -3.71 -62.12
C GLU A 5 28.91 -3.75 -60.90
N ASP A 6 29.01 -4.84 -60.13
CA ASP A 6 28.40 -4.97 -58.82
C ASP A 6 29.14 -4.09 -57.80
N ARG A 7 28.44 -3.09 -57.24
CA ARG A 7 28.91 -2.34 -56.07
C ARG A 7 28.31 -2.96 -54.82
N TYR A 8 29.12 -3.74 -54.12
CA TYR A 8 28.88 -4.10 -52.73
C TYR A 8 29.04 -2.85 -51.85
N GLY A 9 27.98 -2.50 -51.13
CA GLY A 9 28.02 -1.46 -50.10
C GLY A 9 28.72 -1.97 -48.84
N GLU A 10 29.85 -1.35 -48.51
CA GLU A 10 30.52 -1.52 -47.20
C GLU A 10 29.63 -0.91 -46.10
N ALA A 11 29.05 -1.76 -45.26
CA ALA A 11 28.50 -1.33 -43.98
C ALA A 11 29.65 -1.01 -43.02
N ARG A 12 29.95 0.28 -42.85
CA ARG A 12 30.85 0.77 -41.81
C ARG A 12 30.17 0.61 -40.45
N TYR A 13 30.60 -0.40 -39.71
CA TYR A 13 30.31 -0.55 -38.29
C TYR A 13 31.17 0.48 -37.54
N GLY A 14 30.60 1.65 -37.25
CA GLY A 14 31.22 2.66 -36.38
C GLY A 14 31.14 2.21 -34.94
N GLY A 15 32.17 1.51 -34.47
CA GLY A 15 32.52 1.47 -33.05
C GLY A 15 33.44 2.64 -32.74
N ASP A 16 33.14 3.37 -31.66
CA ASP A 16 34.05 3.80 -30.60
C ASP A 16 33.57 5.15 -30.02
N GLU A 17 32.58 5.10 -29.12
CA GLU A 17 32.35 6.18 -28.16
C GLU A 17 32.43 5.58 -26.77
N GLY A 18 33.49 5.99 -26.05
CA GLY A 18 33.91 5.43 -24.78
C GLY A 18 32.85 5.54 -23.70
N TYR A 19 32.42 4.39 -23.22
CA TYR A 19 31.75 4.28 -21.93
C TYR A 19 32.81 4.46 -20.82
N GLN A 20 32.94 5.67 -20.29
CA GLN A 20 33.61 5.89 -19.01
C GLN A 20 32.62 5.57 -17.89
N PRO A 21 32.90 4.59 -17.01
CA PRO A 21 32.08 4.40 -15.82
C PRO A 21 32.31 5.58 -14.88
N SER A 22 31.29 6.41 -14.68
CA SER A 22 31.30 7.46 -13.66
C SER A 22 31.26 6.82 -12.27
N THR A 23 32.43 6.52 -11.72
CA THR A 23 32.62 6.31 -10.29
C THR A 23 32.67 7.66 -9.60
N GLU A 24 31.51 8.27 -9.32
CA GLU A 24 31.35 9.34 -8.32
C GLU A 24 29.86 9.71 -8.21
N TYR A 25 29.15 9.03 -7.30
CA TYR A 25 27.96 9.61 -6.69
C TYR A 25 28.41 10.26 -5.38
N PRO A 26 28.52 11.59 -5.29
CA PRO A 26 28.62 12.25 -4.00
C PRO A 26 27.24 12.22 -3.35
N PHE A 27 26.99 11.22 -2.50
CA PHE A 27 25.95 11.32 -1.48
C PHE A 27 26.44 12.31 -0.43
N ASP A 28 26.28 13.61 -0.71
CA ASP A 28 26.45 14.66 0.28
C ASP A 28 25.19 14.67 1.16
N ILE A 29 25.26 13.96 2.29
CA ILE A 29 24.28 14.09 3.37
C ILE A 29 24.59 15.41 4.07
N GLY A 30 24.10 16.51 3.48
CA GLY A 30 24.08 17.82 4.09
C GLY A 30 23.23 17.79 5.36
N LEU A 31 23.89 17.61 6.50
CA LEU A 31 23.32 17.88 7.83
C LEU A 31 23.05 19.40 7.90
N VAL A 32 21.82 19.80 7.60
CA VAL A 32 21.34 21.15 7.90
C VAL A 32 21.23 21.26 9.42
N ALA A 33 22.22 21.90 10.03
CA ALA A 33 22.17 22.37 11.41
C ALA A 33 21.08 23.45 11.52
N GLY A 34 19.86 23.02 11.82
CA GLY A 34 18.77 23.90 12.21
C GLY A 34 18.90 24.25 13.69
N ASP A 35 19.30 25.48 13.95
CA ASP A 35 19.38 26.13 15.26
C ASP A 35 17.98 26.20 15.91
N ALA A 36 17.63 25.20 16.72
CA ALA A 36 16.44 25.22 17.57
C ALA A 36 16.82 25.64 18.99
N ARG A 37 16.75 26.95 19.24
CA ARG A 37 16.75 27.50 20.60
C ARG A 37 15.48 27.07 21.33
N VAL A 38 15.58 26.03 22.15
CA VAL A 38 14.56 25.66 23.14
C VAL A 38 15.01 26.16 24.51
N GLY A 39 14.15 26.97 25.12
CA GLY A 39 14.38 27.62 26.39
C GLY A 39 14.61 26.65 27.54
N ALA A 40 15.56 27.04 28.39
CA ALA A 40 15.84 26.42 29.67
C ALA A 40 14.63 26.57 30.62
N ALA A 41 14.18 25.45 31.19
CA ALA A 41 13.37 25.43 32.39
C ALA A 41 13.85 24.31 33.33
N ALA A 42 14.45 24.76 34.43
CA ALA A 42 14.57 24.17 35.76
C ALA A 42 14.85 22.64 35.90
N VAL A 43 16.10 22.39 36.29
CA VAL A 43 16.60 21.20 36.97
C VAL A 43 15.84 20.98 38.28
N GLY A 44 15.29 19.77 38.44
CA GLY A 44 14.87 19.20 39.72
C GLY A 44 15.45 17.80 39.84
N GLU A 45 16.48 17.65 40.66
CA GLU A 45 17.12 16.38 40.99
C GLU A 45 16.15 15.44 41.73
N SER A 46 16.00 14.20 41.25
CA SER A 46 15.80 13.02 42.13
C SER A 46 15.89 11.70 41.36
N GLY A 47 16.87 10.89 41.75
CA GLY A 47 16.72 9.45 42.03
C GLY A 47 16.33 8.50 40.91
N HIS A 48 17.33 7.78 40.39
CA HIS A 48 17.28 6.37 39.95
C HIS A 48 15.88 5.73 39.80
N ALA A 49 15.19 6.00 38.68
CA ALA A 49 14.08 5.17 38.22
C ALA A 49 14.59 4.11 37.24
N SER A 50 14.30 2.84 37.53
CA SER A 50 14.74 1.68 36.76
C SER A 50 14.16 1.68 35.33
N MET A 51 14.92 1.13 34.37
CA MET A 51 14.50 0.93 32.97
C MET A 51 13.14 0.22 32.81
N GLN A 52 12.66 -0.50 33.83
CA GLN A 52 11.36 -1.16 33.82
C GLN A 52 10.18 -0.17 33.78
N GLY A 53 10.33 1.05 34.31
CA GLY A 53 9.27 2.07 34.26
C GLY A 53 9.02 2.66 32.87
N ARG A 54 9.96 2.52 31.92
CA ARG A 54 9.82 3.04 30.55
C ARG A 54 9.10 2.07 29.61
N ILE A 55 9.12 0.77 29.92
CA ILE A 55 8.42 -0.25 29.12
C ILE A 55 6.92 -0.22 29.41
N THR A 56 6.51 0.11 30.64
CA THR A 56 5.08 0.23 30.98
C THR A 56 4.42 1.47 30.35
N ALA A 57 5.17 2.52 30.04
CA ALA A 57 4.61 3.73 29.41
C ALA A 57 4.31 3.56 27.90
N ILE A 58 4.86 2.52 27.24
CA ILE A 58 4.57 2.22 25.84
C ILE A 58 3.34 1.29 25.73
N ALA A 59 3.05 0.49 26.76
CA ALA A 59 1.89 -0.41 26.81
C ALA A 59 0.55 0.29 27.14
N THR A 60 0.56 1.54 27.60
CA THR A 60 -0.67 2.29 27.94
C THR A 60 -1.11 3.28 26.87
N LEU A 61 -0.57 3.18 25.65
CA LEU A 61 -1.01 3.93 24.46
C LEU A 61 -1.75 3.03 23.44
N GLU A 62 -2.24 1.86 23.86
CA GLU A 62 -3.11 0.97 23.07
C GLU A 62 -4.56 0.98 23.58
N GLY A 63 -5.09 2.17 23.85
CA GLY A 63 -6.42 2.32 24.44
C GLY A 63 -7.11 3.63 24.13
N GLU A 64 -6.92 4.20 22.93
CA GLU A 64 -7.87 5.18 22.42
C GLU A 64 -8.81 4.45 21.46
N THR A 65 -9.83 3.84 22.05
CA THR A 65 -10.99 3.33 21.33
C THR A 65 -11.72 4.52 20.73
N ASP A 66 -11.48 4.75 19.45
CA ASP A 66 -12.37 5.60 18.67
C ASP A 66 -13.76 4.91 18.63
N VAL A 67 -14.81 5.69 18.88
CA VAL A 67 -16.17 5.26 19.25
C VAL A 67 -16.94 4.62 18.08
N VAL A 68 -16.26 4.30 16.98
CA VAL A 68 -16.85 3.58 15.84
C VAL A 68 -16.01 2.32 15.60
N GLY A 69 -16.48 1.21 16.17
CA GLY A 69 -15.83 -0.08 16.07
C GLY A 69 -15.64 -0.51 14.62
N ASN A 70 -14.40 -0.45 14.14
CA ASN A 70 -13.91 -1.23 13.01
C ASN A 70 -12.40 -1.43 13.15
N SER A 71 -12.03 -2.54 13.80
CA SER A 71 -10.65 -2.99 13.94
C SER A 71 -10.10 -3.53 12.61
N ARG A 72 -9.68 -2.64 11.71
CA ARG A 72 -8.99 -2.99 10.44
C ARG A 72 -7.66 -3.76 10.62
N GLY A 73 -7.14 -3.86 11.86
CA GLY A 73 -6.02 -4.74 12.19
C GLY A 73 -6.37 -6.23 12.14
N ALA A 74 -7.64 -6.60 12.34
CA ALA A 74 -8.09 -7.99 12.30
C ALA A 74 -8.31 -8.52 10.86
N THR A 75 -8.52 -7.63 9.89
CA THR A 75 -8.83 -8.02 8.50
C THR A 75 -7.61 -8.43 7.68
N LEU A 76 -6.41 -7.91 7.97
CA LEU A 76 -5.19 -8.31 7.24
C LEU A 76 -4.79 -9.77 7.49
N ALA A 77 -5.00 -10.26 8.72
CA ALA A 77 -4.77 -11.68 9.05
C ALA A 77 -5.78 -12.62 8.38
N ALA A 78 -7.00 -12.14 8.11
CA ALA A 78 -8.03 -12.87 7.38
C ALA A 78 -7.80 -12.85 5.86
N GLN A 79 -7.16 -11.80 5.33
CA GLN A 79 -6.98 -11.60 3.90
C GLN A 79 -5.79 -12.39 3.32
N TYR A 80 -4.83 -12.82 4.15
CA TYR A 80 -3.66 -13.59 3.73
C TYR A 80 -3.32 -14.76 4.67
N PRO A 81 -4.21 -15.75 4.85
CA PRO A 81 -3.99 -16.87 5.75
C PRO A 81 -2.78 -17.72 5.32
N ASP A 82 -2.44 -17.77 4.04
CA ASP A 82 -1.32 -18.58 3.52
C ASP A 82 0.06 -17.93 3.69
N LEU A 83 0.13 -16.59 3.80
CA LEU A 83 1.38 -15.90 4.14
C LEU A 83 1.73 -16.06 5.63
N ILE A 84 0.74 -16.36 6.47
CA ILE A 84 0.88 -16.59 7.91
C ILE A 84 0.82 -18.11 8.24
N GLY A 85 0.21 -18.92 7.37
CA GLY A 85 -0.26 -20.28 7.61
C GLY A 85 0.76 -21.42 7.57
N THR A 86 2.05 -21.12 7.38
CA THR A 86 3.11 -22.10 7.70
C THR A 86 3.61 -21.99 9.14
N VAL A 87 3.01 -21.11 9.95
CA VAL A 87 3.27 -21.03 11.39
C VAL A 87 2.16 -21.77 12.14
N SER A 88 2.45 -23.01 12.57
CA SER A 88 1.59 -23.88 13.37
C SER A 88 0.67 -23.16 14.38
N PRO A 89 -0.62 -23.52 14.46
CA PRO A 89 -1.65 -22.82 15.27
C PRO A 89 -1.59 -23.12 16.78
N THR A 90 -0.39 -23.37 17.34
CA THR A 90 -0.12 -23.51 18.78
C THR A 90 1.08 -22.68 19.23
N ARG A 91 1.59 -21.77 18.38
CA ARG A 91 2.84 -21.02 18.59
C ARG A 91 2.70 -19.68 19.33
N ASP A 92 1.52 -19.07 19.39
CA ASP A 92 1.37 -17.67 19.85
C ASP A 92 1.24 -17.49 21.37
N SER A 93 0.99 -18.56 22.14
CA SER A 93 0.85 -18.45 23.61
C SER A 93 2.16 -18.71 24.38
N ILE A 94 3.23 -19.08 23.69
CA ILE A 94 4.50 -19.49 24.31
C ILE A 94 5.49 -18.34 24.17
N SER A 95 5.94 -17.78 25.30
CA SER A 95 6.96 -16.71 25.31
C SER A 95 8.22 -17.12 24.52
N GLU A 96 8.92 -16.17 23.88
CA GLU A 96 10.19 -16.45 23.16
C GLU A 96 11.21 -17.17 24.04
N ARG A 97 11.21 -16.87 25.34
CA ARG A 97 12.02 -17.56 26.32
C ARG A 97 11.69 -19.05 26.42
N GLU A 98 10.41 -19.39 26.57
CA GLU A 98 9.97 -20.78 26.65
C GLU A 98 10.18 -21.52 25.32
N ARG A 99 10.03 -20.81 24.19
CA ARG A 99 10.43 -21.32 22.87
C ARG A 99 11.92 -21.66 22.83
N LEU A 100 12.78 -20.75 23.29
CA LEU A 100 14.23 -20.94 23.31
C LEU A 100 14.63 -22.09 24.24
N GLU A 101 14.04 -22.17 25.44
CA GLU A 101 14.28 -23.27 26.38
C GLU A 101 13.86 -24.63 25.79
N SER A 102 12.75 -24.69 25.04
CA SER A 102 12.33 -25.90 24.34
C SER A 102 13.32 -26.34 23.24
N TYR A 103 13.93 -25.37 22.55
CA TYR A 103 14.85 -25.61 21.45
C TYR A 103 16.25 -26.03 21.93
N LEU A 104 16.75 -25.40 22.99
CA LEU A 104 18.09 -25.64 23.51
C LEU A 104 18.27 -27.05 24.08
N LYS A 105 17.18 -27.79 24.37
CA LYS A 105 17.20 -29.13 24.99
C LYS A 105 18.17 -29.20 26.17
N ALA A 106 18.31 -28.11 26.91
CA ALA A 106 19.30 -27.99 27.96
C ALA A 106 18.93 -28.95 29.11
N PRO A 107 19.92 -29.62 29.74
CA PRO A 107 19.66 -30.41 30.95
C PRO A 107 19.24 -29.53 32.14
N PHE A 108 19.47 -28.22 32.04
CA PHE A 108 19.07 -27.21 33.03
C PHE A 108 17.79 -26.52 32.55
N ARG A 109 16.81 -26.41 33.44
CA ARG A 109 15.59 -25.62 33.23
C ARG A 109 15.58 -24.48 34.23
N THR A 110 15.13 -23.30 33.81
CA THR A 110 14.93 -22.22 34.77
C THR A 110 13.68 -22.53 35.61
N PRO A 111 13.77 -22.65 36.94
CA PRO A 111 12.59 -22.87 37.77
C PRO A 111 11.61 -21.71 37.61
N ARG A 112 10.32 -22.04 37.46
CA ARG A 112 9.23 -21.05 37.57
C ARG A 112 8.78 -20.98 39.02
N LEU A 113 8.68 -19.77 39.55
CA LEU A 113 8.07 -19.50 40.85
C LEU A 113 6.54 -19.62 40.74
N THR A 114 5.88 -19.76 41.88
CA THR A 114 4.41 -19.90 41.99
C THR A 114 3.65 -18.70 41.42
N ASP A 115 4.30 -17.54 41.32
CA ASP A 115 3.76 -16.31 40.74
C ASP A 115 3.92 -16.24 39.20
N GLY A 116 4.51 -17.26 38.58
CA GLY A 116 4.78 -17.32 37.14
C GLY A 116 6.06 -16.60 36.71
N THR A 117 6.81 -15.99 37.64
CA THR A 117 8.12 -15.42 37.36
C THR A 117 9.20 -16.51 37.31
N TYR A 118 10.36 -16.19 36.74
CA TYR A 118 11.48 -17.12 36.65
C TYR A 118 12.49 -16.86 37.76
N GLU A 119 13.00 -17.93 38.38
CA GLU A 119 14.07 -17.81 39.38
C GLU A 119 15.33 -17.23 38.74
N ALA A 120 15.96 -16.28 39.45
CA ALA A 120 17.18 -15.61 39.01
C ALA A 120 18.40 -16.56 39.15
N THR A 121 18.51 -17.49 38.22
CA THR A 121 19.69 -18.36 38.04
C THR A 121 20.62 -17.77 36.97
N GLU A 122 21.92 -18.07 37.02
CA GLU A 122 22.88 -17.64 36.00
C GLU A 122 22.47 -18.11 34.59
N PHE A 123 21.99 -19.35 34.48
CA PHE A 123 21.43 -19.89 33.23
C PHE A 123 20.16 -19.13 32.81
N GLY A 124 19.25 -18.83 33.74
CA GLY A 124 18.06 -18.05 33.47
C GLY A 124 18.35 -16.63 32.99
N ALA A 125 19.41 -16.00 33.52
CA ALA A 125 19.88 -14.70 33.07
C ALA A 125 20.42 -14.75 31.63
N LEU A 126 21.22 -15.77 31.30
CA LEU A 126 21.71 -15.98 29.94
C LEU A 126 20.55 -16.20 28.95
N VAL A 127 19.63 -17.11 29.28
CA VAL A 127 18.44 -17.39 28.46
C VAL A 127 17.58 -16.13 28.31
N GLY A 128 17.43 -15.32 29.36
CA GLY A 128 16.75 -14.03 29.33
C GLY A 128 17.38 -13.07 28.32
N MET A 129 18.69 -12.85 28.39
CA MET A 129 19.43 -12.00 27.45
C MET A 129 19.27 -12.47 26.00
N PHE A 130 19.37 -13.78 25.75
CA PHE A 130 19.17 -14.32 24.40
C PHE A 130 17.72 -14.14 23.92
N SER A 131 16.73 -14.30 24.80
CA SER A 131 15.32 -14.06 24.45
C SER A 131 15.05 -12.61 24.10
N GLU A 132 15.63 -11.66 24.84
CA GLU A 132 15.50 -10.23 24.55
C GLU A 132 16.15 -9.88 23.20
N MET A 133 17.35 -10.41 22.93
CA MET A 133 18.03 -10.23 21.65
C MET A 133 17.22 -10.85 20.49
N ALA A 134 16.66 -12.05 20.69
CA ALA A 134 15.80 -12.70 19.70
C ALA A 134 14.55 -11.86 19.41
N GLN A 135 13.89 -11.34 20.44
CA GLN A 135 12.73 -10.47 20.29
C GLN A 135 13.10 -9.19 19.53
N ALA A 136 14.23 -8.55 19.87
CA ALA A 136 14.70 -7.37 19.16
C ALA A 136 14.97 -7.65 17.67
N MET A 137 15.58 -8.78 17.33
CA MET A 137 15.79 -9.19 15.93
C MET A 137 14.49 -9.47 15.20
N VAL A 138 13.51 -10.11 15.85
CA VAL A 138 12.18 -10.35 15.27
C VAL A 138 11.45 -9.04 15.01
N SER A 139 11.46 -8.10 15.96
CA SER A 139 10.88 -6.77 15.80
C SER A 139 11.53 -6.02 14.63
N MET A 140 12.86 -6.00 14.57
CA MET A 140 13.61 -5.37 13.47
C MET A 140 13.31 -6.03 12.12
N ARG A 141 13.21 -7.36 12.06
CA ARG A 141 12.80 -8.09 10.85
C ARG A 141 11.40 -7.68 10.42
N ASN A 142 10.45 -7.62 11.35
CA ASN A 142 9.06 -7.27 11.04
C ASN A 142 8.95 -5.82 10.56
N GLU A 143 9.72 -4.90 11.14
CA GLU A 143 9.84 -3.52 10.67
C GLU A 143 10.40 -3.46 9.24
N MET A 144 11.51 -4.15 8.98
CA MET A 144 12.08 -4.26 7.62
C MET A 144 11.13 -4.89 6.60
N LEU A 145 10.29 -5.84 7.02
CA LEU A 145 9.27 -6.43 6.16
C LEU A 145 8.14 -5.44 5.91
N ALA A 146 7.65 -4.75 6.95
CA ALA A 146 6.62 -3.72 6.81
C ALA A 146 7.05 -2.59 5.86
N GLU A 147 8.33 -2.23 5.86
CA GLU A 147 8.91 -1.24 4.93
C GLU A 147 8.85 -1.64 3.46
N ARG A 148 8.72 -2.93 3.15
CA ARG A 148 8.72 -3.43 1.77
C ARG A 148 7.32 -3.53 1.16
N TYR A 149 6.29 -3.60 1.99
CA TYR A 149 4.92 -3.80 1.53
C TYR A 149 4.14 -2.48 1.54
N VAL A 150 3.55 -2.14 0.38
CA VAL A 150 2.70 -0.94 0.21
C VAL A 150 1.51 -0.94 1.16
N ASP A 151 1.09 -2.08 1.72
CA ASP A 151 -0.02 -2.17 2.69
C ASP A 151 0.38 -1.92 4.14
N LEU A 152 1.68 -2.05 4.47
CA LEU A 152 2.17 -1.96 5.84
C LEU A 152 3.02 -0.71 6.09
N ALA A 153 3.75 -0.22 5.07
CA ALA A 153 4.65 0.92 5.18
C ALA A 153 3.92 2.21 5.61
N ARG A 154 4.50 3.06 6.47
CA ARG A 154 3.84 4.30 6.93
C ARG A 154 4.72 5.53 6.70
N GLY A 155 4.11 6.71 6.50
CA GLY A 155 4.81 7.99 6.34
C GLY A 155 5.99 7.92 5.37
N ARG A 156 7.21 8.22 5.86
CA ARG A 156 8.44 8.24 5.04
C ARG A 156 8.77 6.92 4.35
N GLN A 157 8.38 5.78 4.91
CA GLN A 157 8.62 4.48 4.29
C GLN A 157 7.76 4.34 3.03
N LEU A 158 6.48 4.72 3.13
CA LEU A 158 5.56 4.72 1.99
C LEU A 158 6.01 5.74 0.92
N ASP A 159 6.58 6.88 1.33
CA ASP A 159 7.13 7.87 0.41
C ASP A 159 8.30 7.32 -0.41
N ARG A 160 9.17 6.50 0.20
CA ARG A 160 10.25 5.83 -0.53
C ARG A 160 9.70 4.85 -1.56
N ILE A 161 8.66 4.10 -1.23
CA ILE A 161 8.03 3.19 -2.20
C ILE A 161 7.39 3.98 -3.34
N GLY A 162 6.68 5.06 -3.04
CA GLY A 162 6.12 5.95 -4.06
C GLY A 162 7.18 6.55 -4.98
N ALA A 163 8.34 6.94 -4.44
CA ALA A 163 9.46 7.40 -5.24
C ALA A 163 9.97 6.34 -6.24
N LEU A 164 9.99 5.06 -5.86
CA LEU A 164 10.37 3.97 -6.78
C LEU A 164 9.39 3.81 -7.94
N VAL A 165 8.10 4.06 -7.71
CA VAL A 165 7.07 4.06 -8.77
C VAL A 165 6.85 5.45 -9.39
N LEU A 166 7.72 6.43 -9.12
CA LEU A 166 7.61 7.81 -9.63
C LEU A 166 6.26 8.48 -9.30
N THR A 167 5.66 8.11 -8.17
CA THR A 167 4.40 8.67 -7.67
C THR A 167 4.71 9.42 -6.39
N PRO A 168 5.14 10.70 -6.44
CA PRO A 168 5.36 11.47 -5.23
C PRO A 168 4.03 11.74 -4.52
N ARG A 169 4.11 11.85 -3.19
CA ARG A 169 2.98 12.24 -2.34
C ARG A 169 2.56 13.68 -2.65
N ARG A 170 1.25 13.91 -2.74
CA ARG A 170 0.66 15.26 -2.86
C ARG A 170 0.75 15.99 -1.52
N GLN A 171 0.64 17.32 -1.57
CA GLN A 171 0.59 18.12 -0.34
C GLN A 171 -0.62 17.70 0.50
N ASP A 172 -0.41 17.48 1.80
CA ASP A 172 -1.44 17.10 2.80
C ASP A 172 -2.20 15.78 2.49
N GLU A 173 -1.60 14.91 1.68
CA GLU A 173 -2.18 13.61 1.36
C GLU A 173 -1.95 12.58 2.47
N ARG A 174 -3.06 11.95 2.92
CA ARG A 174 -3.04 10.87 3.92
C ARG A 174 -2.44 9.58 3.34
N ASP A 175 -1.96 8.68 4.20
CA ASP A 175 -1.33 7.42 3.77
C ASP A 175 -2.28 6.54 2.95
N ASP A 176 -3.55 6.42 3.32
CA ASP A 176 -4.52 5.54 2.65
C ASP A 176 -4.75 5.85 1.16
N PRO A 177 -5.14 7.09 0.76
CA PRO A 177 -5.27 7.44 -0.65
C PRO A 177 -3.94 7.32 -1.40
N TYR A 178 -2.83 7.65 -0.73
CA TYR A 178 -1.50 7.55 -1.33
C TYR A 178 -1.11 6.09 -1.64
N ARG A 179 -1.41 5.13 -0.75
CA ARG A 179 -1.21 3.69 -1.02
C ARG A 179 -1.95 3.25 -2.28
N ILE A 180 -3.19 3.69 -2.46
CA ILE A 180 -4.02 3.30 -3.60
C ILE A 180 -3.43 3.83 -4.90
N ARG A 181 -2.96 5.09 -4.92
CA ARG A 181 -2.25 5.66 -6.07
C ARG A 181 -0.96 4.91 -6.40
N ILE A 182 -0.17 4.55 -5.40
CA ILE A 182 1.05 3.73 -5.58
C ILE A 182 0.70 2.37 -6.20
N LYS A 183 -0.33 1.69 -5.67
CA LYS A 183 -0.78 0.40 -6.22
C LYS A 183 -1.27 0.53 -7.65
N ALA A 184 -2.02 1.59 -7.96
CA ALA A 184 -2.53 1.86 -9.30
C ALA A 184 -1.41 2.11 -10.31
N GLU A 185 -0.41 2.93 -9.96
CA GLU A 185 0.77 3.16 -10.82
C GLU A 185 1.60 1.90 -11.01
N PHE A 186 1.75 1.07 -9.96
CA PHE A 186 2.41 -0.21 -10.10
C PHE A 186 1.66 -1.14 -11.07
N LEU A 187 0.34 -1.28 -10.89
CA LEU A 187 -0.51 -2.08 -11.77
C LEU A 187 -0.48 -1.56 -13.20
N LYS A 188 -0.50 -0.25 -13.43
CA LYS A 188 -0.41 0.38 -14.75
C LYS A 188 0.87 0.00 -15.50
N ARG A 189 1.99 -0.11 -14.79
CA ARG A 189 3.29 -0.50 -15.40
C ARG A 189 3.42 -1.99 -15.67
N VAL A 190 2.75 -2.82 -14.87
CA VAL A 190 2.83 -4.27 -14.97
C VAL A 190 1.73 -4.84 -15.87
N SER A 191 0.62 -4.12 -16.03
CA SER A 191 -0.55 -4.50 -16.83
C SER A 191 -0.18 -4.74 -18.30
N GLY A 192 -0.62 -5.88 -18.85
CA GLY A 192 -0.64 -6.15 -20.28
C GLY A 192 -1.85 -5.54 -21.01
N GLY A 193 -2.76 -4.89 -20.29
CA GLY A 193 -3.98 -4.27 -20.82
C GLY A 193 -5.10 -5.27 -21.07
N THR A 194 -5.07 -6.43 -20.43
CA THR A 194 -6.15 -7.43 -20.52
C THR A 194 -7.37 -6.98 -19.70
N ILE A 195 -8.56 -7.46 -20.06
CA ILE A 195 -9.81 -7.16 -19.34
C ILE A 195 -9.70 -7.46 -17.84
N ASP A 196 -9.07 -8.58 -17.48
CA ASP A 196 -8.95 -9.00 -16.08
C ASP A 196 -7.99 -8.11 -15.29
N GLU A 197 -6.91 -7.63 -15.92
CA GLU A 197 -5.99 -6.67 -15.30
C GLU A 197 -6.64 -5.30 -15.11
N ILE A 198 -7.39 -4.82 -16.11
CA ILE A 198 -8.15 -3.57 -16.00
C ILE A 198 -9.21 -3.68 -14.92
N ARG A 199 -9.94 -4.81 -14.86
CA ARG A 199 -10.92 -5.07 -13.79
C ARG A 199 -10.25 -5.10 -12.41
N GLN A 200 -9.09 -5.74 -12.30
CA GLN A 200 -8.34 -5.77 -11.04
C GLN A 200 -7.84 -4.38 -10.63
N MET A 201 -7.38 -3.58 -11.58
CA MET A 201 -6.97 -2.20 -11.30
C MET A 201 -8.13 -1.36 -10.81
N LEU A 202 -9.28 -1.42 -11.48
CA LEU A 202 -10.49 -0.73 -11.08
C LEU A 202 -10.96 -1.16 -9.68
N ALA A 203 -10.92 -2.47 -9.39
CA ALA A 203 -11.25 -3.00 -8.07
C ALA A 203 -10.37 -2.41 -6.96
N VAL A 204 -9.06 -2.27 -7.23
CA VAL A 204 -8.11 -1.65 -6.29
C VAL A 204 -8.34 -0.14 -6.14
N LEU A 205 -8.64 0.55 -7.23
CA LEU A 205 -8.87 2.00 -7.23
C LEU A 205 -10.19 2.38 -6.54
N LEU A 206 -11.24 1.58 -6.74
CA LEU A 206 -12.57 1.78 -6.17
C LEU A 206 -12.76 1.10 -4.80
N ASP A 207 -11.74 0.40 -4.29
CA ASP A 207 -11.79 -0.40 -3.06
C ASP A 207 -13.01 -1.35 -3.01
N THR A 208 -13.23 -2.09 -4.11
CA THR A 208 -14.38 -2.96 -4.28
C THR A 208 -14.02 -4.35 -4.84
N ASP A 209 -14.99 -5.27 -4.81
CA ASP A 209 -14.89 -6.57 -5.43
C ASP A 209 -14.99 -6.49 -6.95
N ARG A 210 -14.20 -7.34 -7.63
CA ARG A 210 -14.17 -7.42 -9.11
C ARG A 210 -15.55 -7.66 -9.73
N GLU A 211 -16.42 -8.36 -9.02
CA GLU A 211 -17.76 -8.74 -9.50
C GLU A 211 -18.68 -7.52 -9.67
N GLN A 212 -18.40 -6.42 -9.00
CA GLN A 212 -19.15 -5.17 -9.11
C GLN A 212 -18.74 -4.34 -10.34
N ILE A 213 -17.69 -4.73 -11.05
CA ILE A 213 -17.17 -4.04 -12.23
C ILE A 213 -17.45 -4.88 -13.46
N ARG A 214 -18.32 -4.35 -14.32
CA ARG A 214 -18.65 -4.99 -15.61
C ARG A 214 -17.79 -4.36 -16.69
N ILE A 215 -17.26 -5.20 -17.56
CA ILE A 215 -16.48 -4.76 -18.71
C ILE A 215 -17.03 -5.50 -19.92
N SER A 216 -17.37 -4.74 -20.96
CA SER A 216 -17.87 -5.26 -22.23
C SER A 216 -17.08 -4.69 -23.41
N GLU A 217 -16.91 -5.49 -24.45
CA GLU A 217 -16.19 -5.11 -25.67
C GLU A 217 -17.16 -5.17 -26.85
N PRO A 218 -17.83 -4.04 -27.20
CA PRO A 218 -18.81 -4.01 -28.28
C PRO A 218 -18.13 -3.96 -29.66
N PHE A 219 -17.31 -4.98 -29.99
CA PHE A 219 -16.53 -5.04 -31.24
C PHE A 219 -17.39 -4.97 -32.51
N ASP A 220 -18.67 -5.36 -32.43
CA ASP A 220 -19.62 -5.27 -33.53
C ASP A 220 -20.03 -3.82 -33.85
N LEU A 221 -19.89 -2.90 -32.89
CA LEU A 221 -20.31 -1.49 -33.01
C LEU A 221 -19.12 -0.56 -33.19
N VAL A 222 -18.11 -0.69 -32.33
CA VAL A 222 -16.92 0.16 -32.34
C VAL A 222 -15.68 -0.72 -32.14
N PRO A 223 -14.77 -0.79 -33.12
CA PRO A 223 -13.59 -1.63 -33.00
C PRO A 223 -12.63 -1.07 -31.94
N ALA A 224 -11.99 -1.98 -31.20
CA ALA A 224 -11.02 -1.64 -30.16
C ALA A 224 -11.57 -0.72 -29.05
N THR A 225 -12.86 -0.84 -28.73
CA THR A 225 -13.48 -0.12 -27.60
C THR A 225 -13.79 -1.08 -26.47
N MET A 226 -13.45 -0.66 -25.25
CA MET A 226 -13.81 -1.31 -24.00
C MET A 226 -14.74 -0.39 -23.22
N VAL A 227 -15.93 -0.88 -22.87
CA VAL A 227 -16.89 -0.16 -22.02
C VAL A 227 -16.82 -0.75 -20.63
N VAL A 228 -16.55 0.10 -19.65
CA VAL A 228 -16.47 -0.26 -18.24
C VAL A 228 -17.67 0.34 -17.53
N ASP A 229 -18.49 -0.50 -16.91
CA ASP A 229 -19.69 -0.11 -16.16
C ASP A 229 -19.52 -0.44 -14.67
N PHE A 230 -19.80 0.53 -13.80
CA PHE A 230 -19.86 0.35 -12.34
C PHE A 230 -20.83 1.36 -11.71
N ASP A 231 -21.28 1.05 -10.49
CA ASP A 231 -22.27 1.87 -9.78
C ASP A 231 -21.67 3.21 -9.28
N ALA A 232 -22.41 4.30 -9.42
CA ALA A 232 -21.99 5.64 -8.96
C ALA A 232 -21.56 5.71 -7.48
N PRO A 233 -22.24 5.03 -6.53
CA PRO A 233 -21.82 5.03 -5.14
C PRO A 233 -20.42 4.47 -4.88
N LEU A 234 -19.87 3.65 -5.80
CA LEU A 234 -18.51 3.13 -5.67
C LEU A 234 -17.48 4.23 -5.93
N LEU A 235 -17.74 5.10 -6.91
CA LEU A 235 -16.88 6.25 -7.17
C LEU A 235 -16.93 7.28 -6.03
N ASP A 236 -18.11 7.52 -5.47
CA ASP A 236 -18.29 8.49 -4.38
C ASP A 236 -17.57 8.07 -3.09
N GLN A 237 -17.39 6.76 -2.88
CA GLN A 237 -16.65 6.20 -1.74
C GLN A 237 -15.17 6.00 -2.03
N ALA A 238 -14.78 6.03 -3.30
CA ALA A 238 -13.41 5.81 -3.72
C ALA A 238 -12.52 6.99 -3.27
N PRO A 239 -11.26 6.72 -2.90
CA PRO A 239 -10.30 7.76 -2.54
C PRO A 239 -9.65 8.43 -3.77
N VAL A 240 -10.22 8.22 -4.96
CA VAL A 240 -9.70 8.73 -6.23
C VAL A 240 -10.78 9.50 -6.99
N GLU A 241 -10.36 10.59 -7.62
CA GLU A 241 -11.25 11.41 -8.45
C GLU A 241 -11.53 10.72 -9.79
N ARG A 242 -12.63 11.10 -10.44
CA ARG A 242 -13.08 10.51 -11.72
C ARG A 242 -12.03 10.65 -12.83
N GLU A 243 -11.43 11.82 -12.95
CA GLU A 243 -10.41 12.10 -13.97
C GLU A 243 -9.15 11.27 -13.73
N GLU A 244 -8.76 11.10 -12.47
CA GLU A 244 -7.62 10.28 -12.07
C GLU A 244 -7.88 8.78 -12.33
N LEU A 245 -9.08 8.29 -12.03
CA LEU A 245 -9.51 6.94 -12.39
C LEU A 245 -9.37 6.71 -13.91
N ARG A 246 -9.86 7.66 -14.72
CA ARG A 246 -9.76 7.59 -16.17
C ARG A 246 -8.31 7.57 -16.64
N GLU A 247 -7.44 8.38 -16.06
CA GLU A 247 -6.01 8.41 -16.40
C GLU A 247 -5.33 7.06 -16.11
N TYR A 248 -5.60 6.44 -14.96
CA TYR A 248 -5.03 5.13 -14.64
C TYR A 248 -5.51 4.05 -15.61
N VAL A 249 -6.81 3.98 -15.87
CA VAL A 249 -7.40 2.97 -16.75
C VAL A 249 -6.91 3.13 -18.19
N LEU A 250 -6.89 4.35 -18.72
CA LEU A 250 -6.35 4.62 -20.06
C LEU A 250 -4.85 4.31 -20.15
N GLY A 251 -4.10 4.61 -19.10
CA GLY A 251 -2.67 4.30 -19.03
C GLY A 251 -2.38 2.80 -18.95
N ALA A 252 -3.32 2.01 -18.46
CA ALA A 252 -3.19 0.56 -18.32
C ALA A 252 -3.71 -0.22 -19.52
N ALA A 253 -4.59 0.38 -20.31
CA ALA A 253 -5.15 -0.21 -21.52
C ALA A 253 -4.08 -0.37 -22.61
N ALA A 254 -4.25 -1.40 -23.44
CA ALA A 254 -3.36 -1.62 -24.57
C ALA A 254 -3.41 -0.44 -25.56
N ALA A 255 -2.28 -0.17 -26.22
CA ALA A 255 -2.19 0.93 -27.17
C ALA A 255 -3.21 0.77 -28.31
N GLY A 256 -4.01 1.82 -28.55
CA GLY A 256 -5.06 1.82 -29.57
C GLY A 256 -6.42 1.31 -29.10
N VAL A 257 -6.54 0.86 -27.84
CA VAL A 257 -7.84 0.57 -27.22
C VAL A 257 -8.43 1.85 -26.64
N GLU A 258 -9.65 2.18 -27.04
CA GLU A 258 -10.43 3.24 -26.43
C GLU A 258 -11.17 2.69 -25.21
N VAL A 259 -11.09 3.37 -24.07
CA VAL A 259 -11.83 2.99 -22.87
C VAL A 259 -12.91 4.03 -22.58
N GLU A 260 -14.16 3.58 -22.55
CA GLU A 260 -15.33 4.36 -22.14
C GLU A 260 -15.72 3.94 -20.73
N LEU A 261 -15.72 4.90 -19.80
CA LEU A 261 -16.19 4.68 -18.43
C LEU A 261 -17.64 5.14 -18.34
N THR A 262 -18.54 4.21 -18.05
CA THR A 262 -19.97 4.45 -17.84
C THR A 262 -20.27 4.29 -16.35
N ILE A 263 -20.81 5.34 -15.75
CA ILE A 263 -21.17 5.34 -14.34
C ILE A 263 -22.68 5.17 -14.27
N GLU A 264 -23.14 4.04 -13.75
CA GLU A 264 -24.56 3.77 -13.54
C GLU A 264 -25.01 4.47 -12.25
N ASP A 265 -25.79 5.54 -12.38
CA ASP A 265 -26.49 6.11 -11.22
C ASP A 265 -27.71 5.24 -10.92
N PRO A 266 -27.81 4.59 -9.75
CA PRO A 266 -29.01 3.85 -9.39
C PRO A 266 -30.19 4.81 -9.45
N PHE A 267 -31.15 4.52 -10.34
CA PHE A 267 -32.36 5.34 -10.49
C PHE A 267 -32.97 5.61 -9.11
N ARG A 268 -32.79 6.84 -8.60
CA ARG A 268 -33.46 7.26 -7.38
C ARG A 268 -34.91 7.48 -7.73
N HIS A 269 -35.74 6.49 -7.40
CA HIS A 269 -37.20 6.66 -7.44
C HIS A 269 -37.56 7.83 -6.53
N ARG A 270 -37.91 8.96 -7.14
CA ARG A 270 -38.47 10.10 -6.42
C ARG A 270 -39.81 9.65 -5.82
N PRO A 271 -40.00 9.71 -4.48
CA PRO A 271 -41.27 9.32 -3.89
C PRO A 271 -42.38 10.29 -4.33
N ALA A 272 -43.57 9.77 -4.61
CA ALA A 272 -44.72 10.54 -5.11
C ALA A 272 -45.18 11.67 -4.16
N SER A 273 -44.74 11.66 -2.90
CA SER A 273 -45.01 12.74 -1.94
C SER A 273 -44.14 13.99 -2.14
N ASP A 274 -43.12 13.91 -3.00
CA ASP A 274 -42.21 15.01 -3.34
C ASP A 274 -42.63 15.75 -4.64
N ASP A 275 -43.88 15.50 -5.08
CA ASP A 275 -44.61 16.35 -6.02
C ASP A 275 -45.07 17.62 -5.30
N ASP A 276 -44.13 18.52 -4.99
CA ASP A 276 -44.48 19.92 -4.76
C ASP A 276 -44.68 20.56 -6.14
N PRO A 277 -45.93 20.78 -6.57
CA PRO A 277 -46.19 21.38 -7.88
C PRO A 277 -45.63 22.81 -7.95
N THR A 278 -45.28 23.47 -6.85
CA THR A 278 -44.77 24.85 -6.92
C THR A 278 -43.31 24.94 -7.39
N LEU A 279 -42.57 23.83 -7.44
CA LEU A 279 -41.22 23.75 -8.00
C LEU A 279 -41.24 23.41 -9.50
N HIS A 280 -41.92 24.25 -10.30
CA HIS A 280 -41.99 24.11 -11.76
C HIS A 280 -40.67 24.35 -12.53
N THR A 281 -39.51 24.44 -11.87
CA THR A 281 -38.27 24.93 -12.50
C THR A 281 -37.25 23.84 -12.84
N ARG A 282 -37.47 22.56 -12.54
CA ARG A 282 -36.58 21.48 -13.04
C ARG A 282 -37.39 20.34 -13.63
N GLY A 283 -37.67 20.49 -14.92
CA GLY A 283 -38.55 19.64 -15.70
C GLY A 283 -37.94 18.30 -16.09
N TYR A 284 -38.85 17.34 -16.27
CA TYR A 284 -38.76 15.99 -16.81
C TYR A 284 -38.15 15.84 -18.23
N ASN A 285 -37.31 16.79 -18.67
CA ASN A 285 -36.71 16.78 -20.01
C ASN A 285 -35.20 16.52 -20.01
N GLU A 286 -34.57 16.29 -18.86
CA GLU A 286 -33.20 15.78 -18.82
C GLU A 286 -33.26 14.25 -18.95
N ALA A 287 -33.35 13.78 -20.20
CA ALA A 287 -33.00 12.41 -20.54
C ALA A 287 -31.65 12.06 -19.86
N PRO A 288 -31.43 10.80 -19.42
CA PRO A 288 -30.17 10.41 -18.80
C PRO A 288 -29.03 10.88 -19.71
N TYR A 289 -28.25 11.83 -19.21
CA TYR A 289 -27.25 12.54 -19.99
C TYR A 289 -26.15 11.52 -20.31
N LYS A 290 -26.29 10.78 -21.41
CA LYS A 290 -25.16 10.13 -22.06
C LYS A 290 -24.28 11.26 -22.59
N SER A 291 -23.40 11.79 -21.75
CA SER A 291 -22.34 12.69 -22.24
C SER A 291 -21.40 11.85 -23.10
N ARG A 292 -21.73 11.72 -24.38
CA ARG A 292 -20.76 11.33 -25.40
C ARG A 292 -19.81 12.50 -25.55
N TYR A 293 -18.69 12.45 -24.83
CA TYR A 293 -17.59 13.36 -25.05
C TYR A 293 -16.87 12.93 -26.33
N ASN A 294 -17.33 13.44 -27.47
CA ASN A 294 -16.54 13.43 -28.70
C ASN A 294 -15.55 14.60 -28.65
N ARG A 295 -14.29 14.32 -28.99
CA ARG A 295 -13.22 15.29 -29.23
C ARG A 295 -13.62 16.39 -30.21
#